data_AF-A0A1Y4FAG3-F1
#
_entry.id   AF-A0A1Y4FAG3-F1
#
_cell.length_a   1.000
_cell.length_b   1.000
_cell.length_c   1.000
_cell.angle_alpha   90.00
_cell.angle_beta   90.00
_cell.angle_gamma   90.00
#
_symmetry.space_group_name_H-M   'P 1'
#
loop_
_entity.id
_entity.type
_entity.pdbx_description
1 polymer ?
#
loop_
_entity_poly.entity_id
_entity_poly.type
_entity_poly.pdbx_seq_one_letter_code
_entity_poly.pdbx_strand_id
1 'polypeptide(L)'
;MEKQKLIEYLEAVYGLEKQKRIAQNTMTRLSEKYKAAKQNFDRGNQKRIIQKNPSSIFALGICIWAICFEAAGIYSTISPNITADSASLVIGGIIILVSGGCYLNMNRKTAEKQKEEDDYAFQQAEMGKKDMAVINENFGPIQAAHQQTQELLNQLYAWNIIHPKYRHLEACGMFLEYLSTGRTHSLEAEGADRGAYNIYEEELYRGIIIDKLDQVLSNQRILIEGQRQIAQSINSMVRSVDYACQSLDKIQRMEQVNLFYNAVTAYNSSVSKKFLLNG
;
A
#
# COMPACT_ATOMS: atom_id res chain seq x y z
N MET A 1 -23.95 -30.33 35.32
CA MET A 1 -24.32 -30.15 33.89
C MET A 1 -23.83 -31.38 33.12
N GLU A 2 -24.61 -31.92 32.19
CA GLU A 2 -24.18 -33.10 31.41
C GLU A 2 -22.96 -32.77 30.54
N LYS A 3 -22.00 -33.71 30.44
CA LYS A 3 -20.73 -33.55 29.70
C LYS A 3 -20.92 -32.97 28.29
N GLN A 4 -21.94 -33.46 27.57
CA GLN A 4 -22.22 -33.02 26.21
C GLN A 4 -22.58 -31.53 26.14
N LYS A 5 -23.44 -31.06 27.05
CA LYS A 5 -23.82 -29.64 27.15
C LYS A 5 -22.65 -28.75 27.56
N LEU A 6 -21.75 -29.27 28.39
CA LEU A 6 -20.51 -28.57 28.77
C LEU A 6 -19.58 -28.38 27.57
N ILE A 7 -19.43 -29.41 26.74
CA ILE A 7 -18.61 -29.34 25.51
C ILE A 7 -19.22 -28.32 24.54
N GLU A 8 -20.52 -28.40 24.27
CA GLU A 8 -21.22 -27.44 23.37
C GLU A 8 -21.07 -25.99 23.85
N TYR A 9 -21.18 -25.76 25.16
CA TYR A 9 -20.93 -24.45 25.75
C TYR A 9 -19.47 -23.99 25.55
N LEU A 10 -18.49 -24.87 25.79
CA LEU A 10 -17.08 -24.54 25.62
C LEU A 10 -16.70 -24.30 24.16
N GLU A 11 -17.29 -25.02 23.21
CA GLU A 11 -17.12 -24.78 21.77
C GLU A 11 -17.62 -23.39 21.38
N ALA A 12 -18.80 -22.99 21.88
CA ALA A 12 -19.35 -21.66 21.65
C ALA A 12 -18.46 -20.56 22.25
N VAL A 13 -18.04 -20.70 23.51
CA VAL A 13 -17.14 -19.75 24.18
C VAL A 13 -15.79 -19.66 23.47
N TYR A 14 -15.19 -20.80 23.13
CA TYR A 14 -13.90 -20.85 22.43
C TYR A 14 -13.98 -20.19 21.05
N GLY A 15 -15.07 -20.45 20.30
CA GLY A 15 -15.33 -19.82 19.01
C GLY A 15 -15.43 -18.30 19.12
N LEU A 16 -16.17 -17.79 20.12
CA LEU A 16 -16.33 -16.36 20.35
C LEU A 16 -15.03 -15.70 20.84
N GLU A 17 -14.28 -16.31 21.75
CA GLU A 17 -12.97 -15.80 22.17
C GLU A 17 -11.97 -15.73 21.00
N LYS A 18 -12.00 -16.72 20.10
CA LYS A 18 -11.19 -16.72 18.89
C LYS A 18 -11.58 -15.56 17.97
N GLN A 19 -12.87 -15.37 17.70
CA GLN A 19 -13.38 -14.27 16.88
C GLN A 19 -13.02 -12.91 17.47
N LYS A 20 -13.21 -12.73 18.78
CA LYS A 20 -12.85 -11.51 19.51
C LYS A 20 -11.36 -11.19 19.33
N ARG A 21 -10.47 -12.17 19.52
CA ARG A 21 -9.02 -11.96 19.38
C ARG A 21 -8.62 -11.63 17.94
N ILE A 22 -9.23 -12.29 16.95
CA ILE A 22 -9.00 -11.97 15.53
C ILE A 22 -9.45 -10.55 15.21
N ALA A 23 -10.63 -10.15 15.66
CA ALA A 23 -11.17 -8.81 15.44
C ALA A 23 -10.28 -7.74 16.09
N GLN A 24 -9.86 -7.95 17.34
CA GLN A 24 -8.94 -7.04 18.04
C GLN A 24 -7.61 -6.87 17.31
N ASN A 25 -6.96 -7.98 16.94
CA ASN A 25 -5.69 -7.93 16.19
C ASN A 25 -5.85 -7.25 14.83
N THR A 26 -6.98 -7.47 14.16
CA THR A 26 -7.29 -6.84 12.87
C THR A 26 -7.47 -5.33 13.02
N MET A 27 -8.23 -4.89 14.03
CA MET A 27 -8.42 -3.46 14.34
C MET A 27 -7.08 -2.78 14.66
N THR A 28 -6.21 -3.42 15.46
CA THR A 28 -4.87 -2.88 15.76
C THR A 28 -4.06 -2.70 14.48
N ARG A 29 -3.98 -3.74 13.63
CA ARG A 29 -3.27 -3.67 12.34
C ARG A 29 -3.85 -2.62 11.40
N LEU A 30 -5.18 -2.48 11.34
CA LEU A 30 -5.83 -1.45 10.54
C LEU A 30 -5.50 -0.04 11.06
N SER A 31 -5.47 0.15 12.38
CA SER A 31 -5.10 1.43 12.99
C SER A 31 -3.65 1.82 12.69
N GLU A 32 -2.73 0.86 12.66
CA GLU A 32 -1.33 1.07 12.27
C GLU A 32 -1.21 1.42 10.80
N LYS A 33 -1.90 0.68 9.92
CA LYS A 33 -1.95 0.99 8.48
C LYS A 33 -2.56 2.37 8.22
N TYR A 34 -3.59 2.75 8.96
CA TYR A 34 -4.19 4.07 8.86
C TYR A 34 -3.20 5.17 9.23
N LYS A 35 -2.45 5.02 10.33
CA LYS A 35 -1.40 5.97 10.72
C LYS A 35 -0.33 6.12 9.64
N ALA A 36 0.11 5.00 9.04
CA ALA A 36 1.08 5.02 7.95
C ALA A 36 0.52 5.72 6.70
N ALA A 37 -0.72 5.41 6.31
CA ALA A 37 -1.38 6.04 5.17
C ALA A 37 -1.56 7.55 5.37
N LYS A 38 -1.92 7.98 6.58
CA LYS A 38 -2.03 9.39 6.97
C LYS A 38 -0.67 10.10 6.89
N GLN A 39 0.39 9.48 7.37
CA GLN A 39 1.74 10.05 7.29
C GLN A 39 2.19 10.24 5.82
N ASN A 40 1.89 9.28 4.94
CA ASN A 40 2.19 9.40 3.51
C ASN A 40 1.39 10.54 2.86
N PHE A 41 0.11 10.68 3.22
CA PHE A 41 -0.74 11.79 2.77
C PHE A 41 -0.21 13.16 3.22
N ASP A 42 0.13 13.31 4.50
CA ASP A 42 0.65 14.56 5.06
C ASP A 42 2.00 14.93 4.43
N ARG A 43 2.89 13.95 4.24
CA ARG A 43 4.20 14.16 3.59
C ARG A 43 4.07 14.62 2.13
N GLY A 44 3.15 14.02 1.38
CA GLY A 44 2.87 14.42 0.00
C GLY A 44 2.36 15.86 -0.09
N ASN A 45 1.45 16.25 0.82
CA ASN A 45 0.92 17.61 0.87
C ASN A 45 1.96 18.66 1.32
N GLN A 46 2.83 18.33 2.28
CA GLN A 46 3.83 19.28 2.79
C GLN A 46 4.88 19.67 1.74
N LYS A 47 5.35 18.71 0.92
CA LYS A 47 6.31 18.99 -0.17
C LYS A 47 5.77 20.03 -1.17
N ARG A 48 4.47 19.98 -1.47
CA ARG A 48 3.79 20.90 -2.39
C ARG A 48 3.83 22.37 -1.93
N ILE A 49 3.91 22.61 -0.61
CA ILE A 49 3.91 23.96 -0.03
C ILE A 49 5.30 24.61 -0.12
N ILE A 50 6.37 23.83 0.04
CA ILE A 50 7.75 24.34 0.18
C ILE A 50 8.35 24.75 -1.18
N GLN A 51 7.94 24.12 -2.27
CA GLN A 51 8.61 24.24 -3.58
C GLN A 51 8.31 25.56 -4.35
N LYS A 52 7.44 26.43 -3.83
CA LYS A 52 6.95 27.64 -4.54
C LYS A 52 7.83 28.90 -4.43
N ASN A 53 9.13 28.81 -4.13
CA ASN A 53 9.97 30.02 -3.97
C ASN A 53 11.01 30.24 -5.11
N PRO A 54 10.67 31.03 -6.15
CA PRO A 54 11.56 31.34 -7.29
C PRO A 54 12.62 32.42 -6.99
N SER A 55 12.72 32.90 -5.76
CA SER A 55 13.49 34.10 -5.38
C SER A 55 15.01 33.92 -5.34
N SER A 56 15.53 32.70 -5.19
CA SER A 56 17.00 32.46 -5.10
C SER A 56 17.71 32.50 -6.45
N ILE A 57 16.99 32.24 -7.55
CA ILE A 57 17.57 32.14 -8.90
C ILE A 57 17.76 33.52 -9.52
N PHE A 58 16.87 34.47 -9.22
CA PHE A 58 16.97 35.85 -9.69
C PHE A 58 18.21 36.57 -9.15
N ALA A 59 18.60 36.28 -7.91
CA ALA A 59 19.75 36.89 -7.25
C ALA A 59 21.09 36.47 -7.89
N LEU A 60 21.23 35.22 -8.32
CA LEU A 60 22.44 34.71 -8.97
C LEU A 60 22.68 35.31 -10.36
N GLY A 61 21.60 35.57 -11.11
CA GLY A 61 21.69 36.22 -12.42
C GLY A 61 22.22 37.66 -12.33
N ILE A 62 21.87 38.39 -11.28
CA ILE A 62 22.34 39.77 -11.05
C ILE A 62 23.83 39.79 -10.70
N CYS A 63 24.32 38.83 -9.91
CA CYS A 63 25.73 38.74 -9.52
C CYS A 63 26.66 38.47 -10.71
N ILE A 64 26.25 37.61 -11.65
CA ILE A 64 27.06 37.28 -12.83
C ILE A 64 27.16 38.48 -13.78
N TRP A 65 26.08 39.24 -13.94
CA TRP A 65 26.07 40.44 -14.77
C TRP A 65 27.04 41.52 -14.24
N ALA A 66 27.09 41.70 -12.91
CA ALA A 66 27.97 42.67 -12.27
C ALA A 66 29.46 42.35 -12.47
N ILE A 67 29.85 41.07 -12.36
CA ILE A 67 31.26 40.63 -12.52
C ILE A 67 31.75 40.85 -13.97
N CYS A 68 30.87 40.67 -14.96
CA CYS A 68 31.22 40.89 -16.37
C CYS A 68 31.41 42.37 -16.73
N PHE A 69 30.69 43.28 -16.07
CA PHE A 69 30.80 44.72 -16.32
C PHE A 69 32.18 45.26 -15.93
N GLU A 70 32.75 44.77 -14.81
CA GLU A 70 34.05 45.23 -14.33
C GLU A 70 35.23 44.68 -15.15
N ALA A 71 35.15 43.43 -15.63
CA ALA A 71 36.20 42.82 -16.45
C ALA A 71 36.37 43.52 -17.82
N ALA A 72 35.29 44.03 -18.40
CA ALA A 72 35.30 44.77 -19.66
C ALA A 72 36.05 46.11 -19.54
N GLY A 73 35.93 46.78 -18.39
CA GLY A 73 36.64 48.03 -18.10
C GLY A 73 38.16 47.83 -18.11
N ILE A 74 38.65 46.74 -17.52
CA ILE A 74 40.09 46.45 -17.40
C ILE A 74 40.70 46.13 -18.77
N TYR A 75 40.03 45.36 -19.62
CA TYR A 75 40.55 44.95 -20.93
C TYR A 75 40.76 46.13 -21.91
N SER A 76 39.95 47.19 -21.79
CA SER A 76 40.07 48.40 -22.62
C SER A 76 41.38 49.17 -22.42
N THR A 77 42.08 48.95 -21.31
CA THR A 77 43.31 49.67 -20.96
C THR A 77 44.60 49.04 -21.49
N ILE A 78 44.56 47.79 -21.98
CA ILE A 78 45.76 46.99 -22.26
C ILE A 78 46.02 46.82 -23.78
N SER A 79 45.05 47.12 -24.66
CA SER A 79 45.20 46.88 -26.12
C SER A 79 44.55 47.97 -26.99
N PRO A 80 45.30 48.99 -27.45
CA PRO A 80 44.74 50.19 -28.08
C PRO A 80 44.44 50.09 -29.59
N ASN A 81 44.78 49.00 -30.26
CA ASN A 81 44.66 48.86 -31.73
C ASN A 81 43.45 48.07 -32.23
N ILE A 82 42.61 47.60 -31.31
CA ILE A 82 41.25 47.16 -31.60
C ILE A 82 40.40 48.27 -31.02
N THR A 83 39.51 48.90 -31.80
CA THR A 83 38.49 49.74 -31.17
C THR A 83 37.74 48.83 -30.22
N ALA A 84 37.96 49.05 -28.92
CA ALA A 84 37.63 48.13 -27.84
C ALA A 84 36.15 47.70 -27.87
N ASP A 85 35.30 48.48 -28.53
CA ASP A 85 33.88 48.20 -28.76
C ASP A 85 33.58 46.96 -29.62
N SER A 86 34.27 46.73 -30.75
CA SER A 86 33.74 45.74 -31.72
C SER A 86 34.06 44.29 -31.37
N ALA A 87 35.29 43.99 -30.97
CA ALA A 87 35.70 42.62 -30.59
C ALA A 87 35.13 42.19 -29.22
N SER A 88 34.95 43.13 -28.28
CA SER A 88 34.39 42.86 -26.96
C SER A 88 32.91 42.51 -27.03
N LEU A 89 32.15 43.16 -27.90
CA LEU A 89 30.74 42.85 -28.14
C LEU A 89 30.55 41.43 -28.70
N VAL A 90 31.46 40.98 -29.58
CA VAL A 90 31.38 39.64 -30.18
C VAL A 90 31.70 38.55 -29.15
N ILE A 91 32.79 38.71 -28.38
CA ILE A 91 33.18 37.74 -27.35
C ILE A 91 32.14 37.72 -26.21
N GLY A 92 31.67 38.89 -25.78
CA GLY A 92 30.59 39.02 -24.78
C GLY A 92 29.29 38.37 -25.24
N GLY A 93 28.91 38.58 -26.51
CA GLY A 93 27.72 37.95 -27.11
C GLY A 93 27.79 36.42 -27.12
N ILE A 94 28.94 35.85 -27.50
CA ILE A 94 29.14 34.39 -27.50
C ILE A 94 29.08 33.82 -26.08
N ILE A 95 29.71 34.48 -25.10
CA ILE A 95 29.67 34.04 -23.70
C ILE A 95 28.26 34.12 -23.12
N ILE A 96 27.48 35.17 -23.44
CA ILE A 96 26.07 35.29 -23.03
C ILE A 96 25.23 34.16 -23.64
N LEU A 97 25.44 33.84 -24.92
CA LEU A 97 24.72 32.75 -25.59
C LEU A 97 25.05 31.38 -24.98
N VAL A 98 26.32 31.11 -24.69
CA VAL A 98 26.76 29.83 -24.10
C VAL A 98 26.29 29.71 -22.64
N SER A 99 26.47 30.76 -21.83
CA SER A 99 26.03 30.77 -20.42
C SER A 99 24.51 30.73 -20.30
N GLY A 100 23.79 31.47 -21.13
CA GLY A 100 22.33 31.42 -21.23
C GLY A 100 21.81 30.05 -21.68
N GLY A 101 22.45 29.42 -22.67
CA GLY A 101 22.13 28.07 -23.12
C GLY A 101 22.35 27.00 -22.04
N CYS A 102 23.48 27.07 -21.32
CA CYS A 102 23.76 26.20 -20.18
C CYS A 102 22.76 26.43 -19.03
N TYR A 103 22.40 27.68 -18.74
CA TYR A 103 21.41 28.04 -17.71
C TYR A 103 20.03 27.48 -18.03
N LEU A 104 19.54 27.68 -19.26
CA LEU A 104 18.24 27.13 -19.70
C LEU A 104 18.21 25.60 -19.62
N ASN A 105 19.29 24.93 -20.00
CA ASN A 105 19.39 23.47 -19.94
C ASN A 105 19.41 22.95 -18.49
N MET A 106 20.16 23.60 -17.59
CA MET A 106 20.14 23.28 -16.16
C MET A 106 18.75 23.49 -15.55
N ASN A 107 18.10 24.61 -15.86
CA ASN A 107 16.77 24.91 -15.33
C ASN A 107 15.72 23.92 -15.84
N ARG A 108 15.82 23.51 -17.12
CA ARG A 108 14.95 22.47 -17.69
C ARG A 108 15.14 21.13 -16.99
N LYS A 109 16.39 20.68 -16.78
CA LYS A 109 16.66 19.43 -16.04
C LYS A 109 16.19 19.48 -14.59
N THR A 110 16.33 20.62 -13.93
CA THR A 110 15.85 20.80 -12.55
C THR A 110 14.32 20.79 -12.51
N ALA A 111 13.65 21.45 -13.46
CA ALA A 111 12.20 21.45 -13.57
C ALA A 111 11.63 20.05 -13.89
N GLU A 112 12.30 19.28 -14.75
CA GLU A 112 11.93 17.89 -15.06
C GLU A 112 12.00 17.00 -13.81
N LYS A 113 13.10 17.06 -13.06
CA LYS A 113 13.26 16.31 -11.80
C LYS A 113 12.26 16.72 -10.73
N GLN A 114 12.00 18.02 -10.60
CA GLN A 114 11.00 18.54 -9.67
C GLN A 114 9.60 18.04 -10.02
N LYS A 115 9.23 18.07 -11.31
CA LYS A 115 7.95 17.55 -11.78
C LYS A 115 7.80 16.06 -11.50
N GLU A 116 8.85 15.26 -11.69
CA GLU A 116 8.84 13.83 -11.37
C GLU A 116 8.67 13.57 -9.85
N GLU A 117 9.36 14.35 -9.01
CA GLU A 117 9.18 14.28 -7.55
C GLU A 117 7.78 14.71 -7.09
N ASP A 118 7.18 15.69 -7.77
CA ASP A 118 5.83 16.18 -7.48
C ASP A 118 4.77 15.18 -7.90
N ASP A 119 4.90 14.60 -9.10
CA ASP A 119 4.03 13.55 -9.60
C ASP A 119 4.08 12.33 -8.66
N TYR A 120 5.28 11.98 -8.17
CA TYR A 120 5.44 10.91 -7.17
C TYR A 120 4.81 11.25 -5.82
N ALA A 121 4.98 12.47 -5.31
CA ALA A 121 4.36 12.92 -4.07
C ALA A 121 2.83 12.98 -4.17
N PHE A 122 2.31 13.40 -5.33
CA PHE A 122 0.88 13.42 -5.63
C PHE A 122 0.30 12.00 -5.63
N GLN A 123 0.95 11.06 -6.32
CA GLN A 123 0.54 9.65 -6.32
C GLN A 123 0.53 9.06 -4.91
N GLN A 124 1.53 9.37 -4.08
CA GLN A 124 1.55 8.91 -2.68
C GLN A 124 0.41 9.49 -1.84
N ALA A 125 0.08 10.77 -2.01
CA ALA A 125 -1.04 11.38 -1.31
C ALA A 125 -2.39 10.80 -1.77
N GLU A 126 -2.55 10.56 -3.07
CA GLU A 126 -3.77 9.95 -3.61
C GLU A 126 -3.94 8.51 -3.12
N MET A 127 -2.87 7.71 -3.14
CA MET A 127 -2.86 6.35 -2.57
C MET A 127 -3.18 6.37 -1.08
N GLY A 128 -2.51 7.24 -0.29
CA GLY A 128 -2.79 7.37 1.13
C GLY A 128 -4.24 7.74 1.42
N LYS A 129 -4.85 8.62 0.60
CA LYS A 129 -6.27 8.97 0.70
C LYS A 129 -7.19 7.78 0.42
N LYS A 130 -6.92 7.01 -0.64
CA LYS A 130 -7.67 5.80 -0.97
C LYS A 130 -7.56 4.74 0.13
N ASP A 131 -6.34 4.49 0.60
CA ASP A 131 -6.08 3.54 1.69
C ASP A 131 -6.82 3.95 2.98
N MET A 132 -6.78 5.22 3.35
CA MET A 132 -7.53 5.74 4.51
C MET A 132 -9.04 5.55 4.34
N ALA A 133 -9.60 5.80 3.15
CA ALA A 133 -11.02 5.63 2.89
C ALA A 133 -11.46 4.17 3.03
N VAL A 134 -10.73 3.24 2.40
CA VAL A 134 -10.99 1.79 2.48
C VAL A 134 -10.86 1.30 3.92
N ILE A 135 -9.83 1.73 4.65
CA ILE A 135 -9.66 1.35 6.05
C ILE A 135 -10.83 1.85 6.91
N ASN A 136 -11.24 3.10 6.73
CA ASN A 136 -12.32 3.69 7.51
C ASN A 136 -13.68 3.03 7.22
N GLU A 137 -13.93 2.67 5.96
CA GLU A 137 -15.12 1.91 5.55
C GLU A 137 -15.18 0.52 6.21
N ASN A 138 -14.05 -0.20 6.24
CA ASN A 138 -13.99 -1.55 6.81
C ASN A 138 -13.88 -1.56 8.35
N PHE A 139 -13.48 -0.46 8.97
CA PHE A 139 -13.31 -0.39 10.43
C PHE A 139 -14.66 -0.53 11.17
N GLY A 140 -15.71 0.14 10.68
CA GLY A 140 -17.04 0.11 11.28
C GLY A 140 -17.64 -1.29 11.41
N PRO A 141 -17.72 -2.09 10.32
CA PRO A 141 -18.20 -3.46 10.38
C PRO A 141 -17.39 -4.37 11.32
N ILE A 142 -16.06 -4.23 11.34
CA ILE A 142 -15.20 -5.02 12.22
C ILE A 142 -15.42 -4.63 13.69
N GLN A 143 -15.59 -3.34 13.98
CA GLN A 143 -15.89 -2.85 15.32
C GLN A 143 -17.27 -3.32 15.79
N ALA A 144 -18.28 -3.29 14.92
CA ALA A 144 -19.62 -3.80 15.23
C ALA A 144 -19.59 -5.30 15.51
N ALA A 145 -18.90 -6.08 14.68
CA ALA A 145 -18.71 -7.51 14.90
C ALA A 145 -17.98 -7.79 16.24
N HIS A 146 -16.94 -7.01 16.56
CA HIS A 146 -16.23 -7.12 17.83
C HIS A 146 -17.16 -6.88 19.03
N GLN A 147 -17.98 -5.83 18.98
CA GLN A 147 -18.94 -5.50 20.03
C GLN A 147 -19.98 -6.61 20.22
N GLN A 148 -20.56 -7.09 19.12
CA GLN A 148 -21.53 -8.19 19.16
C GLN A 148 -20.93 -9.48 19.74
N THR A 149 -19.72 -9.85 19.31
CA THR A 149 -19.00 -11.00 19.87
C THR A 149 -18.73 -10.81 21.36
N GLN A 150 -18.33 -9.62 21.79
CA GLN A 150 -18.07 -9.31 23.19
C GLN A 150 -19.34 -9.38 24.04
N GLU A 151 -20.48 -8.91 23.54
CA GLU A 151 -21.77 -9.00 24.21
C GLU A 151 -22.23 -10.45 24.37
N LEU A 152 -22.17 -11.25 23.30
CA LEU A 152 -22.51 -12.68 23.36
C LEU A 152 -21.61 -13.44 24.33
N LEU A 153 -20.31 -13.14 24.30
CA LEU A 153 -19.34 -13.75 25.21
C LEU A 153 -19.63 -13.38 26.68
N ASN A 154 -20.00 -12.12 26.94
CA ASN A 154 -20.39 -11.67 28.28
C ASN A 154 -21.66 -12.40 28.76
N GLN A 155 -22.64 -12.64 27.88
CA GLN A 155 -23.84 -13.41 28.21
C GLN A 155 -23.50 -14.85 28.59
N LEU A 156 -22.62 -15.52 27.83
CA LEU A 156 -22.18 -16.88 28.15
C LEU A 156 -21.41 -16.92 29.47
N TYR A 157 -20.51 -15.97 29.71
CA TYR A 157 -19.78 -15.89 30.97
C TYR A 157 -20.65 -15.51 32.17
N ALA A 158 -21.80 -14.88 31.96
CA ALA A 158 -22.78 -14.61 33.01
C ALA A 158 -23.43 -15.88 33.56
N TRP A 159 -23.42 -16.99 32.81
CA TRP A 159 -23.86 -18.30 33.33
C TRP A 159 -22.92 -18.88 34.39
N ASN A 160 -21.76 -18.24 34.60
CA ASN A 160 -20.79 -18.56 35.64
C ASN A 160 -20.33 -20.02 35.66
N ILE A 161 -20.36 -20.69 34.50
CA ILE A 161 -19.89 -22.07 34.32
C ILE A 161 -18.36 -22.13 34.39
N ILE A 162 -17.68 -21.15 33.79
CA ILE A 162 -16.22 -21.03 33.87
C ILE A 162 -15.86 -19.99 34.93
N HIS A 163 -15.01 -20.39 35.87
CA HIS A 163 -14.48 -19.49 36.88
C HIS A 163 -13.76 -18.28 36.22
N PRO A 164 -13.96 -17.03 36.71
CA PRO A 164 -13.43 -15.81 36.09
C PRO A 164 -11.94 -15.83 35.74
N LYS A 165 -11.11 -16.50 36.57
CA LYS A 165 -9.67 -16.69 36.33
C LYS A 165 -9.34 -17.29 34.96
N TYR A 166 -10.23 -18.11 34.40
CA TYR A 166 -9.99 -18.90 33.19
C TYR A 166 -10.76 -18.41 31.96
N ARG A 167 -11.32 -17.19 32.00
CA ARG A 167 -12.13 -16.61 30.92
C ARG A 167 -11.23 -15.96 29.86
N HIS A 168 -10.41 -16.79 29.23
CA HIS A 168 -9.50 -16.42 28.15
C HIS A 168 -9.32 -17.59 27.19
N LEU A 169 -8.91 -17.26 25.96
CA LEU A 169 -8.89 -18.18 24.82
C LEU A 169 -8.08 -19.46 25.09
N GLU A 170 -6.91 -19.33 25.69
CA GLU A 170 -5.99 -20.44 25.96
C GLU A 170 -6.61 -21.46 26.92
N ALA A 171 -7.15 -20.99 28.05
CA ALA A 171 -7.78 -21.88 29.02
C ALA A 171 -9.03 -22.57 28.45
N CYS A 172 -9.90 -21.81 27.76
CA CYS A 172 -11.11 -22.38 27.15
C CYS A 172 -10.77 -23.43 26.10
N GLY A 173 -9.73 -23.22 25.30
CA GLY A 173 -9.26 -24.18 24.30
C GLY A 173 -8.72 -25.47 24.92
N MET A 174 -7.92 -25.35 25.98
CA MET A 174 -7.39 -26.53 26.70
C MET A 174 -8.51 -27.31 27.39
N PHE A 175 -9.48 -26.65 28.02
CA PHE A 175 -10.62 -27.33 28.64
C PHE A 175 -11.43 -28.12 27.62
N LEU A 176 -11.69 -27.50 26.45
CA LEU A 176 -12.34 -28.17 25.33
C LEU A 176 -11.53 -29.40 24.90
N GLU A 177 -10.22 -29.27 24.70
CA GLU A 177 -9.34 -30.40 24.34
C GLU A 177 -9.44 -31.53 25.37
N TYR A 178 -9.35 -31.24 26.67
CA TYR A 178 -9.37 -32.26 27.72
C TYR A 178 -10.70 -33.00 27.80
N LEU A 179 -11.82 -32.28 27.66
CA LEU A 179 -13.17 -32.86 27.73
C LEU A 179 -13.50 -33.69 26.48
N SER A 180 -13.12 -33.19 25.30
CA SER A 180 -13.34 -33.87 24.01
C SER A 180 -12.49 -35.13 23.86
N THR A 181 -11.24 -35.10 24.33
CA THR A 181 -10.34 -36.28 24.33
C THR A 181 -10.63 -37.27 25.45
N GLY A 182 -11.51 -36.91 26.40
CA GLY A 182 -11.87 -37.77 27.52
C GLY A 182 -10.83 -37.84 28.64
N ARG A 183 -9.87 -36.91 28.69
CA ARG A 183 -8.90 -36.78 29.80
C ARG A 183 -9.57 -36.38 31.12
N THR A 184 -10.72 -35.74 31.03
CA THR A 184 -11.61 -35.37 32.15
C THR A 184 -13.05 -35.29 31.66
N HIS A 185 -14.01 -35.24 32.57
CA HIS A 185 -15.45 -35.17 32.32
C HIS A 185 -16.11 -33.96 32.98
N SER A 186 -15.39 -33.24 33.83
CA SER A 186 -15.86 -32.07 34.57
C SER A 186 -14.82 -30.94 34.57
N LEU A 187 -15.27 -29.71 34.87
CA LEU A 187 -14.34 -28.58 35.05
C LEU A 187 -13.64 -28.64 36.41
N GLU A 188 -14.42 -28.90 37.47
CA GLU A 188 -13.94 -29.11 38.82
C GLU A 188 -13.62 -30.58 39.08
N ALA A 189 -12.85 -30.87 40.13
CA ALA A 189 -12.56 -32.23 40.52
C ALA A 189 -13.82 -32.91 41.07
N GLU A 190 -14.22 -34.04 40.48
CA GLU A 190 -15.37 -34.82 40.94
C GLU A 190 -14.94 -36.28 41.14
N GLY A 191 -14.93 -36.73 42.40
CA GLY A 191 -14.55 -38.10 42.76
C GLY A 191 -13.11 -38.44 42.38
N ALA A 192 -12.92 -39.41 41.48
CA ALA A 192 -11.62 -39.82 40.99
C ALA A 192 -11.12 -39.00 39.77
N ASP A 193 -11.98 -38.15 39.19
CA ASP A 193 -11.59 -37.25 38.12
C ASP A 193 -10.93 -35.99 38.71
N ARG A 194 -9.74 -35.65 38.20
CA ARG A 194 -8.99 -34.48 38.67
C ARG A 194 -9.64 -33.17 38.25
N GLY A 195 -10.49 -33.18 37.22
CA GLY A 195 -11.13 -31.99 36.66
C GLY A 195 -10.20 -31.19 35.74
N ALA A 196 -10.80 -30.50 34.77
CA ALA A 196 -10.08 -29.70 33.78
C ALA A 196 -9.21 -28.59 34.38
N TYR A 197 -9.65 -27.96 35.49
CA TYR A 197 -8.88 -26.89 36.13
C TYR A 197 -7.54 -27.37 36.70
N ASN A 198 -7.53 -28.51 37.39
CA ASN A 198 -6.30 -29.04 37.96
C ASN A 198 -5.33 -29.51 36.88
N ILE A 199 -5.85 -30.14 35.81
CA ILE A 199 -5.02 -30.53 34.66
C ILE A 199 -4.38 -29.29 34.03
N TYR A 200 -5.16 -28.23 33.81
CA TYR A 200 -4.68 -26.99 33.22
C TYR A 200 -3.59 -26.32 34.07
N GLU A 201 -3.81 -26.13 35.37
CA GLU A 201 -2.81 -25.49 36.24
C GLU A 201 -1.51 -26.29 36.33
N GLU A 202 -1.60 -27.63 36.31
CA GLU A 202 -0.44 -28.50 36.35
C GLU A 202 0.36 -28.46 35.03
N GLU A 203 -0.33 -28.43 33.87
CA GLU A 203 0.31 -28.25 32.56
C GLU A 203 0.85 -26.83 32.36
N LEU A 204 0.18 -25.82 32.93
CA LEU A 204 0.64 -24.43 32.94
C LEU A 204 1.94 -24.31 33.74
N TYR A 205 1.98 -24.88 34.95
CA TYR A 205 3.15 -24.88 35.82
C TYR A 205 4.33 -25.62 35.19
N ARG A 206 4.06 -26.69 34.43
CA ARG A 206 5.08 -27.45 33.68
C ARG A 206 5.53 -26.78 32.38
N GLY A 207 4.99 -25.63 32.00
CA GLY A 207 5.33 -24.93 30.76
C GLY A 207 4.77 -25.56 29.48
N ILE A 208 4.07 -26.69 29.58
CA ILE A 208 3.55 -27.46 28.42
C ILE A 208 2.56 -26.63 27.60
N ILE A 209 1.76 -25.79 28.26
CA ILE A 209 0.79 -24.92 27.59
C ILE A 209 1.51 -23.83 26.77
N ILE A 210 2.63 -23.29 27.26
CA ILE A 210 3.43 -22.30 26.53
C ILE A 210 4.02 -22.95 25.27
N ASP A 211 4.60 -24.15 25.39
CA ASP A 211 5.16 -24.89 24.26
C ASP A 211 4.09 -25.25 23.20
N LYS A 212 2.90 -25.68 23.65
CA LYS A 212 1.77 -25.95 22.76
C LYS A 212 1.31 -24.69 22.02
N LEU A 213 1.25 -23.55 22.71
CA LEU A 213 0.86 -22.27 22.10
C LEU A 213 1.90 -21.80 21.08
N ASP A 214 3.20 -21.96 21.35
CA ASP A 214 4.27 -21.62 20.41
C ASP A 214 4.22 -22.47 19.13
N GLN A 215 3.91 -23.76 19.25
CA GLN A 215 3.69 -24.63 18.09
C GLN A 215 2.48 -24.18 17.25
N VAL A 216 1.36 -23.83 17.88
CA VAL A 216 0.17 -23.32 17.18
C VAL A 216 0.47 -21.98 16.51
N LEU A 217 1.20 -21.07 17.17
CA LEU A 217 1.62 -19.80 16.60
C LEU A 217 2.54 -19.98 15.38
N SER A 218 3.46 -20.95 15.45
CA SER A 218 4.32 -21.32 14.31
C SER A 218 3.50 -21.82 13.12
N ASN A 219 2.54 -22.71 13.35
CA ASN A 219 1.66 -23.24 12.32
C ASN A 219 0.77 -22.15 11.70
N GLN A 220 0.24 -21.22 12.50
CA GLN A 220 -0.52 -20.08 12.00
C GLN A 220 0.35 -19.13 11.17
N ARG A 221 1.62 -18.92 11.54
CA ARG A 221 2.56 -18.10 10.77
C ARG A 221 2.82 -18.68 9.38
N ILE A 222 2.96 -20.00 9.28
CA ILE A 222 3.08 -20.70 7.99
C ILE A 222 1.81 -20.50 7.14
N LEU A 223 0.63 -20.59 7.74
CA LEU A 223 -0.64 -20.39 7.03
C LEU A 223 -0.82 -18.95 6.53
N ILE A 224 -0.46 -17.95 7.35
CA ILE A 224 -0.50 -16.52 6.97
C ILE A 224 0.48 -16.24 5.84
N GLU A 225 1.67 -16.84 5.85
CA GLU A 225 2.64 -16.71 4.77
C GLU A 225 2.10 -17.30 3.46
N GLY A 226 1.45 -18.47 3.53
CA GLY A 226 0.74 -19.05 2.39
C GLY A 226 -0.35 -18.12 1.82
N GLN A 227 -1.17 -17.52 2.69
CA GLN A 227 -2.18 -16.54 2.26
C GLN A 227 -1.56 -15.29 1.62
N ARG A 228 -0.41 -14.82 2.13
CA ARG A 228 0.32 -13.67 1.57
C ARG A 228 0.85 -13.98 0.17
N GLN A 229 1.41 -15.17 -0.03
CA GLN A 229 1.89 -15.63 -1.34
C GLN A 229 0.74 -15.74 -2.34
N ILE A 230 -0.42 -16.28 -1.92
CA ILE A 230 -1.62 -16.33 -2.75
C ILE A 230 -2.09 -14.91 -3.14
N ALA A 231 -2.16 -13.98 -2.18
CA ALA A 231 -2.56 -12.60 -2.46
C ALA A 231 -1.59 -11.88 -3.43
N GLN A 232 -0.29 -12.14 -3.32
CA GLN A 232 0.71 -11.62 -4.27
C GLN A 232 0.52 -12.21 -5.67
N SER A 233 0.29 -13.51 -5.77
CA SER A 233 -0.01 -14.19 -7.04
C SER A 233 -1.31 -13.71 -7.68
N ILE A 234 -2.33 -13.36 -6.87
CA ILE A 234 -3.56 -12.76 -7.38
C ILE A 234 -3.28 -11.37 -7.96
N ASN A 235 -2.51 -10.53 -7.26
CA ASN A 235 -2.17 -9.20 -7.77
C ASN A 235 -1.33 -9.25 -9.05
N SER A 236 -0.40 -10.22 -9.18
CA SER A 236 0.34 -10.41 -10.43
C SER A 236 -0.57 -10.91 -11.55
N MET A 237 -1.54 -11.78 -11.26
CA MET A 237 -2.56 -12.20 -12.22
C MET A 237 -3.43 -11.03 -12.69
N VAL A 238 -3.92 -10.16 -11.78
CA VAL A 238 -4.71 -8.98 -12.16
C VAL A 238 -3.92 -8.08 -13.12
N ARG A 239 -2.63 -7.83 -12.84
CA ARG A 239 -1.77 -7.08 -13.76
C ARG A 239 -1.64 -7.76 -15.12
N SER A 240 -1.44 -9.07 -15.15
CA SER A 240 -1.37 -9.84 -16.41
C SER A 240 -2.68 -9.77 -17.20
N VAL A 241 -3.83 -9.78 -16.52
CA VAL A 241 -5.15 -9.60 -17.14
C VAL A 241 -5.28 -8.20 -17.73
N ASP A 242 -4.86 -7.15 -17.02
CA ASP A 242 -4.88 -5.78 -17.56
C ASP A 242 -4.02 -5.64 -18.82
N TYR A 243 -2.83 -6.25 -18.84
CA TYR A 243 -1.99 -6.29 -20.03
C TYR A 243 -2.65 -7.03 -21.21
N ALA A 244 -3.35 -8.13 -20.93
CA ALA A 244 -4.09 -8.86 -21.94
C ALA A 244 -5.24 -8.02 -22.52
N CYS A 245 -6.01 -7.33 -21.68
CA CYS A 245 -7.07 -6.42 -22.11
C CYS A 245 -6.54 -5.29 -23.00
N GLN A 246 -5.42 -4.65 -22.62
CA GLN A 246 -4.80 -3.62 -23.46
C GLN A 246 -4.33 -4.16 -24.82
N SER A 247 -3.86 -5.41 -24.86
CA SER A 247 -3.43 -6.06 -26.10
C SER A 247 -4.63 -6.38 -27.00
N LEU A 248 -5.75 -6.82 -26.43
CA LEU A 248 -7.01 -7.03 -27.16
C LEU A 248 -7.56 -5.74 -27.75
N ASP A 249 -7.52 -4.63 -26.99
CA ASP A 249 -7.92 -3.30 -27.48
C ASP A 249 -7.11 -2.88 -28.72
N LYS A 250 -5.79 -3.14 -28.72
CA LYS A 250 -4.92 -2.88 -29.87
C LYS A 250 -5.28 -3.75 -31.07
N ILE A 251 -5.56 -5.03 -30.85
CA ILE A 251 -5.96 -5.97 -31.92
C ILE A 251 -7.28 -5.51 -32.53
N GLN A 252 -8.27 -5.12 -31.71
CA GLN A 252 -9.56 -4.65 -32.20
C GLN A 252 -9.43 -3.37 -33.03
N ARG A 253 -8.59 -2.42 -32.60
CA ARG A 253 -8.28 -1.23 -33.40
C ARG A 253 -7.60 -1.58 -34.73
N MET A 254 -6.68 -2.55 -34.70
CA MET A 254 -6.00 -3.04 -35.91
C MET A 254 -6.99 -3.69 -36.89
N GLU A 255 -7.96 -4.46 -36.38
CA GLU A 255 -9.02 -5.07 -37.18
C GLU A 255 -9.91 -4.02 -37.85
N GLN A 256 -10.32 -2.97 -37.13
CA GLN A 256 -11.06 -1.86 -37.71
C GLN A 256 -10.30 -1.17 -38.86
N VAL A 257 -9.00 -0.96 -38.68
CA VAL A 257 -8.14 -0.42 -39.74
C VAL A 257 -8.07 -1.37 -40.94
N ASN A 258 -7.96 -2.68 -40.69
CA ASN A 258 -7.91 -3.69 -41.76
C ASN A 258 -9.23 -3.73 -42.57
N LEU A 259 -10.38 -3.66 -41.89
CA LEU A 259 -11.70 -3.56 -42.55
C LEU A 259 -11.81 -2.31 -43.43
N PHE A 260 -11.31 -1.16 -42.95
CA PHE A 260 -11.28 0.07 -43.74
C PHE A 260 -10.41 -0.09 -45.00
N TYR A 261 -9.19 -0.64 -44.87
CA TYR A 261 -8.32 -0.89 -46.03
C TYR A 261 -8.93 -1.87 -47.02
N ASN A 262 -9.60 -2.93 -46.55
CA ASN A 262 -10.30 -3.88 -47.41
C ASN A 262 -11.46 -3.22 -48.16
N ALA A 263 -12.23 -2.35 -47.49
CA ALA A 263 -13.31 -1.59 -48.13
C ALA A 263 -12.79 -0.63 -49.22
N VAL A 264 -11.71 0.11 -48.94
CA VAL A 264 -11.06 1.00 -49.92
C VAL A 264 -10.52 0.21 -51.11
N THR A 265 -9.87 -0.93 -50.87
CA THR A 265 -9.33 -1.79 -51.93
C THR A 265 -10.43 -2.38 -52.80
N ALA A 266 -11.53 -2.84 -52.19
CA ALA A 266 -12.71 -3.32 -52.92
C ALA A 266 -13.36 -2.21 -53.76
N TYR A 267 -13.51 -1.00 -53.20
CA TYR A 267 -14.01 0.16 -53.92
C TYR A 267 -13.13 0.50 -55.13
N ASN A 268 -11.81 0.64 -54.93
CA ASN A 268 -10.86 0.92 -56.00
C ASN A 268 -10.91 -0.15 -57.10
N SER A 269 -11.00 -1.43 -56.72
CA SER A 269 -11.14 -2.54 -57.66
C SER A 269 -12.43 -2.45 -58.48
N SER A 270 -13.55 -2.06 -57.86
CA SER A 270 -14.84 -1.89 -58.55
C SER A 270 -14.82 -0.71 -59.54
N VAL A 271 -14.16 0.38 -59.17
CA VAL A 271 -13.99 1.56 -60.02
C VAL A 271 -13.12 1.22 -61.23
N SER A 272 -11.97 0.58 -61.02
CA SER A 272 -11.11 0.08 -62.11
C SER A 272 -11.87 -0.84 -63.06
N LYS A 273 -12.70 -1.75 -62.53
CA LYS A 273 -13.53 -2.64 -63.35
C LYS A 273 -14.56 -1.89 -64.20
N LYS A 274 -15.17 -0.82 -63.68
CA LYS A 274 -16.08 0.05 -64.46
C LYS A 274 -15.35 0.81 -65.56
N PHE A 275 -14.14 1.29 -65.31
CA PHE A 275 -13.33 1.94 -66.35
C PHE A 275 -12.95 0.98 -67.48
N LEU A 276 -12.67 -0.29 -67.17
CA LEU A 276 -12.36 -1.32 -68.15
C LEU A 276 -13.57 -1.82 -68.97
N LEU A 277 -14.81 -1.55 -68.52
CA LEU A 277 -16.04 -1.97 -69.21
C LEU A 277 -16.66 -0.84 -70.07
N ASN A 278 -16.22 0.41 -69.89
CA ASN A 278 -16.73 1.59 -70.59
C ASN A 278 -15.70 2.23 -71.54
N GLY A 279 -14.57 1.55 -71.80
CA GLY A 279 -13.59 1.89 -72.84
C GLY A 279 -13.51 0.78 -73.87
#